data_AF-D2Z2R7-F1
#
_entry.id   AF-D2Z2R7-F1
#
_cell.length_a   1.000
_cell.length_b   1.000
_cell.length_c   1.000
_cell.angle_alpha   90.00
_cell.angle_beta   90.00
_cell.angle_gamma   90.00
#
_symmetry.space_group_name_H-M   'P 1'
#
loop_
_entity.id
_entity.type
_entity.pdbx_description
1 polymer ?
#
loop_
_entity_poly.entity_id
_entity_poly.type
_entity_poly.pdbx_seq_one_letter_code
_entity_poly.pdbx_strand_id
1 'polypeptide(L)'
;MPVKLEDLVAGLLRQELDLYRLLRSRIDAELEAIDGDDMDLLMSILQEKQSIISRQELLMERWGDVSSELGISEGRDEPVFWKALASAVGERGYEALISRVREIQDLVSASIDFENVAQEKMAGKLSELRSRMSRVANGKKAVRGYMGSI
;
A
#
# COMPACT_ATOMS: atom_id res chain seq x y z
N MET A 1 -24.72 -5.65 24.21
CA MET A 1 -24.20 -4.69 23.21
C MET A 1 -22.67 -4.67 23.11
N PRO A 2 -21.85 -4.66 24.18
CA PRO A 2 -20.39 -4.43 24.05
C PRO A 2 -19.62 -5.51 23.27
N VAL A 3 -19.98 -6.80 23.43
CA VAL A 3 -19.32 -7.92 22.73
C VAL A 3 -19.45 -7.82 21.21
N LYS A 4 -20.58 -7.32 20.69
CA LYS A 4 -20.81 -7.19 19.24
C LYS A 4 -19.93 -6.12 18.61
N LEU A 5 -19.69 -5.03 19.32
CA LEU A 5 -18.85 -3.92 18.86
C LEU A 5 -17.37 -4.33 18.88
N GLU A 6 -16.92 -5.02 19.92
CA GLU A 6 -15.57 -5.58 19.99
C GLU A 6 -15.30 -6.55 18.83
N ASP A 7 -16.23 -7.48 18.56
CA ASP A 7 -16.13 -8.43 17.44
C ASP A 7 -16.09 -7.72 16.08
N LEU A 8 -16.92 -6.68 15.89
CA LEU A 8 -16.95 -5.87 14.68
C LEU A 8 -15.58 -5.21 14.44
N VAL A 9 -15.06 -4.51 15.45
CA VAL A 9 -13.78 -3.80 15.35
C VAL A 9 -12.62 -4.78 15.16
N ALA A 10 -12.61 -5.90 15.89
CA ALA A 10 -11.62 -6.95 15.71
C ALA A 10 -11.65 -7.54 14.30
N GLY A 11 -12.85 -7.70 13.72
CA GLY A 11 -13.05 -8.14 12.35
C GLY A 11 -12.54 -7.15 11.31
N LEU A 12 -12.73 -5.84 11.52
CA LEU A 12 -12.20 -4.78 10.66
C LEU A 12 -10.67 -4.75 10.72
N LEU A 13 -10.09 -4.77 11.92
CA LEU A 13 -8.63 -4.78 12.10
C LEU A 13 -7.98 -6.02 11.47
N ARG A 14 -8.63 -7.18 11.55
CA ARG A 14 -8.13 -8.40 10.87
C ARG A 14 -8.11 -8.23 9.36
N GLN A 15 -9.19 -7.73 8.77
CA GLN A 15 -9.26 -7.48 7.34
C GLN A 15 -8.20 -6.48 6.89
N GLU A 16 -7.99 -5.42 7.67
CA GLU A 16 -6.96 -4.41 7.41
C GLU A 16 -5.55 -5.02 7.41
N LEU A 17 -5.25 -5.80 8.44
CA LEU A 17 -3.98 -6.49 8.57
C LEU A 17 -3.72 -7.43 7.38
N ASP A 18 -4.73 -8.20 6.98
CA ASP A 18 -4.62 -9.11 5.83
C ASP A 18 -4.40 -8.34 4.51
N LEU A 19 -5.05 -7.19 4.34
CA LEU A 19 -4.84 -6.32 3.17
C LEU A 19 -3.41 -5.77 3.14
N TYR A 20 -2.87 -5.30 4.27
CA TYR A 20 -1.50 -4.82 4.32
C TYR A 20 -0.48 -5.93 4.11
N ARG A 21 -0.71 -7.14 4.63
CA ARG A 21 0.16 -8.30 4.36
C ARG A 21 0.14 -8.66 2.87
N LEU A 22 -1.04 -8.61 2.25
CA LEU A 22 -1.16 -8.86 0.82
C LEU A 22 -0.45 -7.77 0.00
N LEU A 23 -0.67 -6.49 0.33
CA LEU A 23 0.02 -5.37 -0.30
C LEU A 23 1.54 -5.56 -0.20
N ARG A 24 2.01 -5.92 0.99
CA ARG A 24 3.42 -6.17 1.25
C ARG A 24 4.00 -7.24 0.32
N SER A 25 3.32 -8.38 0.19
CA SER A 25 3.75 -9.45 -0.72
C SER A 25 3.83 -8.99 -2.18
N ARG A 26 2.99 -8.02 -2.58
CA ARG A 26 3.00 -7.45 -3.93
C ARG A 26 4.14 -6.48 -4.14
N ILE A 27 4.50 -5.70 -3.13
CA ILE A 27 5.69 -4.83 -3.18
C ILE A 27 6.96 -5.69 -3.32
N ASP A 28 7.05 -6.79 -2.57
CA ASP A 28 8.20 -7.70 -2.70
C ASP A 28 8.26 -8.33 -4.10
N ALA A 29 7.13 -8.78 -4.66
CA ALA A 29 7.07 -9.28 -6.05
C ALA A 29 7.37 -8.20 -7.10
N GLU A 30 6.97 -6.95 -6.86
CA GLU A 30 7.27 -5.81 -7.73
C GLU A 30 8.78 -5.57 -7.82
N LEU A 31 9.48 -5.62 -6.68
CA LEU A 31 10.94 -5.49 -6.62
C LEU A 31 11.63 -6.59 -7.45
N GLU A 32 11.15 -7.83 -7.35
CA GLU A 32 11.67 -8.95 -8.15
C GLU A 32 11.41 -8.74 -9.66
N ALA A 33 10.21 -8.29 -10.04
CA ALA A 33 9.86 -8.00 -11.43
C ALA A 33 10.71 -6.87 -12.02
N ILE A 34 10.97 -5.81 -11.23
CA ILE A 34 11.85 -4.69 -11.62
C ILE A 34 13.29 -5.19 -11.82
N ASP A 35 13.80 -6.02 -10.90
CA ASP A 35 15.15 -6.56 -11.00
C ASP A 35 15.30 -7.48 -12.22
N GLY A 36 14.24 -8.26 -12.54
CA GLY A 36 14.16 -9.16 -13.70
C GLY A 36 13.83 -8.51 -15.04
N ASP A 37 13.57 -7.20 -15.09
CA ASP A 37 13.09 -6.47 -16.28
C ASP A 37 11.78 -7.07 -16.90
N ASP A 38 10.94 -7.69 -16.07
CA ASP A 38 9.67 -8.31 -16.49
C ASP A 38 8.51 -7.30 -16.42
N MET A 39 8.30 -6.59 -17.52
CA MET A 39 7.28 -5.54 -17.63
C MET A 39 5.83 -6.08 -17.62
N ASP A 40 5.61 -7.30 -18.12
CA ASP A 40 4.27 -7.88 -18.16
C ASP A 40 3.82 -8.30 -16.74
N LEU A 41 4.72 -8.93 -15.99
CA LEU A 41 4.51 -9.24 -14.58
C LEU A 41 4.30 -7.97 -13.75
N LEU A 42 5.13 -6.94 -13.97
CA LEU A 42 5.01 -5.66 -13.29
C LEU A 42 3.64 -5.00 -13.49
N MET A 43 3.11 -5.01 -14.72
CA MET A 43 1.78 -4.48 -15.00
C MET A 43 0.67 -5.24 -14.26
N SER A 44 0.76 -6.57 -14.19
CA SER A 44 -0.17 -7.39 -13.40
C SER A 44 -0.12 -7.02 -11.92
N ILE A 45 1.09 -6.87 -11.37
CA ILE A 45 1.28 -6.52 -9.96
C ILE A 45 0.69 -5.15 -9.64
N LEU A 46 0.89 -4.15 -10.49
CA LEU A 46 0.32 -2.81 -10.30
C LEU A 46 -1.23 -2.82 -10.30
N GLN A 47 -1.84 -3.61 -11.19
CA GLN A 47 -3.30 -3.78 -11.20
C GLN A 47 -3.81 -4.45 -9.91
N GLU A 48 -3.10 -5.46 -9.42
CA GLU A 48 -3.44 -6.13 -8.16
C GLU A 48 -3.29 -5.19 -6.96
N LYS A 49 -2.22 -4.37 -6.91
CA LYS A 49 -2.05 -3.33 -5.89
C LYS A 49 -3.21 -2.33 -5.89
N GLN A 50 -3.65 -1.89 -7.06
CA GLN A 50 -4.82 -0.99 -7.17
C GLN A 50 -6.09 -1.63 -6.62
N SER A 51 -6.32 -2.92 -6.88
CA SER A 51 -7.46 -3.66 -6.31
C SER A 51 -7.40 -3.71 -4.77
N ILE A 52 -6.21 -3.90 -4.21
CA ILE A 52 -6.00 -3.90 -2.75
C ILE A 52 -6.29 -2.53 -2.16
N ILE A 53 -5.80 -1.46 -2.78
CA ILE A 53 -6.04 -0.07 -2.35
C ILE A 53 -7.55 0.23 -2.32
N SER A 54 -8.29 -0.13 -3.36
CA SER A 54 -9.76 0.07 -3.38
C SER A 54 -10.48 -0.71 -2.28
N ARG A 55 -9.96 -1.88 -1.88
CA ARG A 55 -10.51 -2.64 -0.73
C ARG A 55 -10.17 -1.97 0.60
N GLN A 56 -9.02 -1.31 0.71
CA GLN A 56 -8.67 -0.52 1.90
C GLN A 56 -9.57 0.71 2.02
N GLU A 57 -9.86 1.41 0.93
CA GLU A 57 -10.80 2.54 0.89
C GLU A 57 -12.21 2.12 1.37
N LEU A 58 -12.73 1.01 0.84
CA LEU A 58 -14.01 0.45 1.30
C LEU A 58 -13.97 0.07 2.79
N LEU A 59 -12.84 -0.40 3.29
CA LEU A 59 -12.69 -0.71 4.71
C LEU A 59 -12.73 0.56 5.57
N MET A 60 -12.17 1.67 5.10
CA MET A 60 -12.26 2.97 5.77
C MET A 60 -13.71 3.47 5.86
N GLU A 61 -14.53 3.25 4.84
CA GLU A 61 -15.96 3.58 4.91
C GLU A 61 -16.67 2.78 6.01
N ARG A 62 -16.34 1.49 6.17
CA ARG A 62 -16.90 0.63 7.23
C ARG A 62 -16.47 1.03 8.64
N TRP A 63 -15.37 1.76 8.80
CA TRP A 63 -15.04 2.38 10.08
C TRP A 63 -16.01 3.50 10.45
N GLY A 64 -16.66 4.14 9.47
CA GLY A 64 -17.74 5.10 9.71
C GLY A 64 -18.99 4.49 10.35
N ASP A 65 -19.27 3.22 10.07
CA ASP A 65 -20.35 2.48 10.75
C ASP A 65 -20.07 2.35 12.24
N VAL A 66 -18.79 2.15 12.61
CA VAL A 66 -18.35 2.08 14.02
C VAL A 66 -18.50 3.42 14.72
N SER A 67 -18.13 4.53 14.08
CA SER A 67 -18.37 5.88 14.60
C SER A 67 -19.86 6.13 14.85
N SER A 68 -20.71 5.67 13.92
CA SER A 68 -22.16 5.77 14.04
C SER A 68 -22.71 4.93 15.21
N GLU A 69 -22.23 3.70 15.41
CA GLU A 69 -22.60 2.86 16.56
C GLU A 69 -22.14 3.45 17.91
N LEU A 70 -20.99 4.14 17.91
CA LEU A 70 -20.48 4.87 19.07
C LEU A 70 -21.21 6.21 19.32
N GLY A 71 -22.06 6.65 18.40
CA GLY A 71 -22.80 7.90 18.50
C GLY A 71 -21.92 9.15 18.36
N ILE A 72 -20.80 9.04 17.64
CA ILE A 72 -19.86 10.13 17.40
C ILE A 72 -19.78 10.46 15.91
N SER A 73 -19.42 11.70 15.59
CA SER A 73 -19.23 12.15 14.21
C SER A 73 -17.82 11.92 13.69
N GLU A 74 -16.87 11.75 14.62
CA GLU A 74 -15.45 11.66 14.36
C GLU A 74 -15.04 10.24 13.97
N GLY A 75 -14.14 10.15 12.98
CA GLY A 75 -13.58 8.89 12.49
C GLY A 75 -12.46 8.35 13.36
N ARG A 76 -11.93 7.19 12.98
CA ARG A 76 -10.87 6.49 13.75
C ARG A 76 -9.58 7.30 13.92
N ASP A 77 -9.33 8.28 13.07
CA ASP A 77 -8.10 9.07 13.13
C ASP A 77 -8.11 10.06 14.31
N GLU A 78 -9.28 10.26 14.92
CA GLU A 78 -9.45 11.20 16.02
C GLU A 78 -9.34 10.51 17.40
N PRO A 79 -8.69 11.14 18.40
CA PRO A 79 -8.59 10.60 19.76
C PRO A 79 -9.95 10.36 20.42
N VAL A 80 -10.99 11.09 20.00
CA VAL A 80 -12.36 10.96 20.51
C VAL A 80 -12.93 9.58 20.20
N PHE A 81 -12.65 9.04 19.01
CA PHE A 81 -13.08 7.71 18.61
C PHE A 81 -12.55 6.62 19.54
N TRP A 82 -11.24 6.61 19.77
CA TRP A 82 -10.60 5.59 20.60
C TRP A 82 -11.04 5.67 22.07
N LYS A 83 -11.31 6.87 22.58
CA LYS A 83 -11.87 7.05 23.93
C LYS A 83 -13.31 6.51 24.04
N ALA A 84 -14.14 6.78 23.03
CA ALA A 84 -15.51 6.26 22.98
C ALA A 84 -15.50 4.72 22.87
N LEU A 85 -14.64 4.18 22.03
CA LEU A 85 -14.46 2.74 21.88
C LEU A 85 -14.00 2.09 23.19
N ALA A 86 -12.97 2.62 23.85
CA ALA A 86 -12.48 2.12 25.14
C ALA A 86 -13.58 2.05 26.20
N SER A 87 -14.43 3.09 26.24
CA SER A 87 -15.56 3.16 27.15
C SER A 87 -16.63 2.11 26.84
N ALA A 88 -16.82 1.78 25.56
CA ALA A 88 -17.84 0.85 25.10
C ALA A 88 -17.44 -0.63 25.26
N VAL A 89 -16.18 -0.99 24.96
CA VAL A 89 -15.71 -2.39 25.02
C VAL A 89 -15.03 -2.76 26.34
N GLY A 90 -14.70 -1.77 27.17
CA GLY A 90 -13.98 -1.95 28.43
C GLY A 90 -12.48 -2.17 28.23
N GLU A 91 -11.72 -2.06 29.32
CA GLU A 91 -10.25 -1.98 29.32
C GLU A 91 -9.57 -3.19 28.66
N ARG A 92 -9.98 -4.41 29.00
CA ARG A 92 -9.40 -5.64 28.44
C ARG A 92 -9.63 -5.79 26.94
N GLY A 93 -10.86 -5.51 26.47
CA GLY A 93 -11.19 -5.58 25.05
C GLY A 93 -10.42 -4.50 24.28
N TYR A 94 -10.35 -3.29 24.84
CA TYR A 94 -9.62 -2.18 24.24
C TYR A 94 -8.11 -2.46 24.13
N GLU A 95 -7.46 -3.02 25.15
CA GLU A 95 -6.05 -3.41 25.09
C GLU A 95 -5.77 -4.41 23.95
N ALA A 96 -6.63 -5.41 23.77
CA ALA A 96 -6.50 -6.39 22.71
C ALA A 96 -6.63 -5.76 21.31
N LEU A 97 -7.54 -4.80 21.15
CA LEU A 97 -7.72 -4.06 19.90
C LEU A 97 -6.52 -3.16 19.61
N ILE A 98 -6.02 -2.42 20.60
CA ILE A 98 -4.86 -1.53 20.44
C ILE A 98 -3.58 -2.30 20.10
N SER A 99 -3.39 -3.50 20.65
CA SER A 99 -2.27 -4.34 20.26
C SER A 99 -2.28 -4.67 18.76
N ARG A 100 -3.45 -4.89 18.16
CA ARG A 100 -3.60 -5.13 16.71
C ARG A 100 -3.38 -3.86 15.90
N VAL A 101 -3.85 -2.71 16.39
CA VAL A 101 -3.60 -1.41 15.75
C VAL A 101 -2.10 -1.13 15.64
N ARG A 102 -1.33 -1.42 16.69
CA ARG A 102 0.13 -1.27 16.68
C ARG A 102 0.79 -2.19 15.64
N GLU A 103 0.37 -3.46 15.56
CA GLU A 103 0.87 -4.38 14.54
C GLU A 103 0.61 -3.86 13.12
N ILE A 104 -0.57 -3.28 12.88
CA ILE A 104 -0.90 -2.65 11.59
C ILE A 104 0.00 -1.44 11.34
N GLN A 105 0.20 -0.56 12.33
CA GLN A 105 1.06 0.63 12.19
C GLN A 105 2.51 0.27 11.85
N ASP A 106 3.06 -0.76 12.49
CA ASP A 106 4.40 -1.26 12.21
C ASP A 106 4.49 -1.78 10.76
N LEU A 107 3.48 -2.55 10.32
CA LEU A 107 3.42 -3.08 8.97
C LEU A 107 3.22 -1.99 7.91
N VAL A 108 2.43 -0.97 8.20
CA VAL A 108 2.22 0.20 7.33
C VAL A 108 3.52 0.94 7.12
N SER A 109 4.22 1.25 8.22
CA SER A 109 5.48 1.98 8.18
C SER A 109 6.52 1.20 7.36
N ALA A 110 6.65 -0.10 7.63
CA ALA A 110 7.51 -0.98 6.84
C ALA A 110 7.06 -1.09 5.37
N SER A 111 5.77 -1.05 5.06
CA SER A 111 5.31 -1.12 3.66
C SER A 111 5.64 0.15 2.89
N ILE A 112 5.54 1.32 3.53
CA ILE A 112 5.92 2.62 2.93
C ILE A 112 7.41 2.64 2.58
N ASP A 113 8.27 2.17 3.48
CA ASP A 113 9.72 2.14 3.21
C ASP A 113 10.06 1.29 1.98
N PHE A 114 9.41 0.14 1.82
CA PHE A 114 9.67 -0.75 0.69
C PHE A 114 9.04 -0.24 -0.61
N GLU A 115 7.89 0.42 -0.54
CA GLU A 115 7.31 1.13 -1.69
C GLU A 115 8.27 2.21 -2.21
N ASN A 116 8.88 2.99 -1.31
CA ASN A 116 9.88 4.00 -1.68
C ASN A 116 11.08 3.36 -2.40
N VAL A 117 11.57 2.23 -1.89
CA VAL A 117 12.67 1.47 -2.54
C VAL A 117 12.26 0.99 -3.94
N ALA A 118 11.04 0.47 -4.11
CA ALA A 118 10.54 0.03 -5.41
C ALA A 118 10.46 1.20 -6.41
N GLN A 119 9.96 2.36 -5.97
CA GLN A 119 9.88 3.57 -6.78
C GLN A 119 11.27 4.08 -7.20
N GLU A 120 12.24 4.10 -6.28
CA GLU A 120 13.61 4.50 -6.58
C GLU A 120 14.27 3.57 -7.61
N LYS A 121 14.11 2.25 -7.45
CA LYS A 121 14.63 1.27 -8.42
C LYS A 121 14.02 1.45 -9.80
N MET A 122 12.70 1.62 -9.89
CA MET A 122 12.00 1.86 -11.15
C MET A 122 12.50 3.14 -11.83
N ALA A 123 12.66 4.23 -11.07
CA ALA A 123 13.19 5.48 -11.59
C ALA A 123 14.62 5.33 -12.14
N GLY A 124 15.47 4.56 -11.46
CA GLY A 124 16.80 4.20 -11.92
C GLY A 124 16.78 3.47 -13.27
N LYS A 125 15.96 2.42 -13.39
CA LYS A 125 15.79 1.64 -14.63
C LYS A 125 15.30 2.50 -15.79
N LEU A 126 14.32 3.38 -15.55
CA LEU A 126 13.82 4.32 -16.56
C LEU A 126 14.90 5.31 -17.04
N SER A 127 15.72 5.81 -16.12
CA SER A 127 16.85 6.69 -16.45
C SER A 127 17.87 5.97 -17.35
N GLU A 128 18.20 4.71 -17.01
CA GLU A 128 19.11 3.91 -17.81
C GLU A 128 18.56 3.64 -19.22
N LEU A 129 17.29 3.26 -19.32
CA LEU A 129 16.63 3.04 -20.60
C LEU A 129 16.66 4.30 -21.48
N ARG A 130 16.35 5.47 -20.90
CA ARG A 130 16.44 6.77 -21.60
C ARG A 130 17.86 7.05 -22.11
N SER A 131 18.88 6.77 -21.29
CA SER A 131 20.28 6.91 -21.68
C SER A 131 20.67 5.96 -22.83
N ARG A 132 20.23 4.70 -22.78
CA ARG A 132 20.43 3.73 -23.87
C ARG A 132 19.74 4.18 -25.16
N MET A 133 18.50 4.64 -25.10
CA MET A 133 17.77 5.17 -26.25
C MET A 133 18.44 6.40 -26.87
N SER A 134 18.92 7.33 -26.04
CA SER A 134 19.68 8.51 -26.50
C SER A 134 20.96 8.11 -27.22
N ARG A 135 21.74 7.16 -26.65
CA ARG A 135 22.93 6.60 -27.30
C ARG A 135 22.62 5.95 -28.64
N VAL A 136 21.54 5.16 -28.73
CA VAL A 136 21.08 4.53 -29.98
C VAL A 136 20.66 5.58 -31.01
N ALA A 137 19.93 6.61 -30.61
CA ALA A 137 19.51 7.70 -31.50
C ALA A 137 20.72 8.48 -32.05
N ASN A 138 21.71 8.76 -31.21
CA ASN A 138 22.94 9.44 -31.59
C ASN A 138 23.83 8.56 -32.49
N GLY A 139 23.93 7.26 -32.20
CA GLY A 139 24.62 6.29 -33.06
C GLY A 139 23.97 6.15 -34.43
N LYS A 140 22.64 6.07 -34.51
CA LYS A 140 21.90 6.06 -35.80
C LYS A 140 22.11 7.34 -36.62
N LYS A 141 22.20 8.51 -35.97
CA LYS A 141 22.53 9.77 -36.65
C LYS A 141 23.98 9.77 -37.18
N ALA A 142 24.93 9.30 -36.38
CA ALA A 142 26.32 9.20 -36.80
C ALA A 142 26.49 8.27 -38.01
N VAL A 143 25.89 7.07 -37.99
CA VAL A 143 25.94 6.10 -39.09
C VAL A 143 25.30 6.65 -40.38
N ARG A 144 24.17 7.36 -40.29
CA ARG A 144 23.57 8.06 -41.45
C ARG A 144 24.47 9.17 -42.00
N GLY A 145 25.18 9.91 -41.13
CA GLY A 145 26.15 10.92 -41.55
C GLY A 145 27.30 10.35 -42.38
N TYR A 146 27.75 9.13 -42.07
CA TYR A 146 28.78 8.45 -42.85
C TYR A 146 28.24 7.83 -44.16
N MET A 147 27.01 7.31 -44.19
CA MET A 147 26.40 6.76 -45.42
C MET A 147 25.92 7.83 -46.42
N GLY A 148 25.68 9.07 -45.99
CA GLY A 148 25.35 10.20 -46.88
C GLY A 148 26.58 10.90 -47.48
N SER A 149 27.79 10.40 -47.18
CA SER A 149 29.07 10.97 -47.62
C SER A 149 29.83 10.06 -48.61
N ILE A 150 29.14 9.08 -49.21
CA ILE A 150 29.65 8.23 -50.31
C ILE A 150 28.87 8.57 -51.59
#